data_AF-A0A7R9I241-F1
#
_entry.id   AF-A0A7R9I241-F1
#
_cell.length_a   1.000
_cell.length_b   1.000
_cell.length_c   1.000
_cell.angle_alpha   90.00
_cell.angle_beta   90.00
_cell.angle_gamma   90.00
#
_symmetry.space_group_name_H-M   'P 1'
#
loop_
_entity.id
_entity.type
_entity.pdbx_description
1 polymer ?
#
loop_
_entity_poly.entity_id
_entity_poly.type
_entity_poly.pdbx_seq_one_letter_code
_entity_poly.pdbx_strand_id
1 'polypeptide(L)'
;MFVSDERNSNNLKSIEKSLMMVCIDDPLPTSFNCKAPRDDIPVEGRGLVAGDRDETNMMHQMLHGGGSSANSANRWFDVTIQLIISSDGACGLCYEHSTAEGVAVVQLVEDVLKQVDSQPDGGSNVSNNHPQLSPAVRLEWSLDQNLQRTILIEDLDLFVYRYNGYGKDFIKSCRVSPDAYIQLALQLTYFRLYRQLTATYESASTRRFLLGRVDCIRSATVEVLDWVVAMSQDESGVESEDNNQQSSKKVTFSLYTDEKKQELFDLAIKKQTEIMVENIMGEGIDIHLLGLREMAKESREPTPEIFQDDVYKLANHFALSTSQDGYGASYNPHTSSIVFCLSALNSCEHTSTWKFSHTLEESLNAMQKLLDVRKGNK
;
A
#
# COMPACT_ATOMS: atom_id res chain seq x y z
N MET A 1 9.06 12.31 33.62
CA MET A 1 8.03 12.82 34.56
C MET A 1 6.72 12.03 34.45
N PHE A 2 6.22 11.76 33.23
CA PHE A 2 5.01 10.92 33.05
C PHE A 2 5.14 9.48 33.57
N VAL A 3 6.20 8.76 33.19
CA VAL A 3 6.42 7.35 33.59
C VAL A 3 6.88 7.19 35.04
N SER A 4 7.37 8.28 35.67
CA SER A 4 7.77 8.26 37.07
C SER A 4 6.60 8.35 38.05
N ASP A 5 5.41 8.74 37.57
CA ASP A 5 4.17 8.62 38.34
C ASP A 5 3.72 7.16 38.37
N GLU A 6 3.49 6.63 39.58
CA GLU A 6 3.19 5.21 39.78
C GLU A 6 1.88 4.78 39.10
N ARG A 7 0.86 5.66 39.11
CA ARG A 7 -0.43 5.38 38.47
C ARG A 7 -0.26 5.30 36.96
N ASN A 8 0.41 6.28 36.36
CA ASN A 8 0.71 6.27 34.93
C ASN A 8 1.52 5.03 34.53
N SER A 9 2.55 4.67 35.31
CA SER A 9 3.35 3.46 35.07
C SER A 9 2.50 2.18 35.10
N ASN A 10 1.58 2.06 36.06
CA ASN A 10 0.70 0.89 36.16
C ASN A 10 -0.34 0.83 35.02
N ASN A 11 -0.87 1.98 34.60
CA ASN A 11 -1.75 2.05 33.43
C ASN A 11 -1.02 1.61 32.16
N LEU A 12 0.21 2.12 31.92
CA LEU A 12 1.05 1.74 30.78
C LEU A 12 1.27 0.23 30.73
N LYS A 13 1.69 -0.38 31.85
CA LYS A 13 1.86 -1.83 31.95
C LYS A 13 0.57 -2.60 31.68
N SER A 14 -0.60 -2.03 32.00
CA SER A 14 -1.89 -2.67 31.74
C SER A 14 -2.22 -2.64 30.25
N ILE A 15 -1.89 -1.55 29.57
CA ILE A 15 -2.03 -1.41 28.11
C ILE A 15 -1.06 -2.34 27.39
N GLU A 16 0.21 -2.37 27.78
CA GLU A 16 1.25 -3.25 27.21
C GLU A 16 0.92 -4.73 27.36
N LYS A 17 0.24 -5.12 28.44
CA LYS A 17 -0.20 -6.50 28.69
C LYS A 17 -1.58 -6.83 28.13
N SER A 18 -2.27 -5.85 27.56
CA SER A 18 -3.58 -6.08 26.95
C SER A 18 -3.43 -7.02 25.75
N LEU A 19 -4.44 -7.87 25.53
CA LEU A 19 -4.44 -8.80 24.40
C LEU A 19 -4.56 -8.05 23.07
N MET A 20 -5.40 -7.02 23.06
CA MET A 20 -5.67 -6.12 21.96
C MET A 20 -6.37 -4.87 22.50
N MET A 21 -6.43 -3.82 21.67
CA MET A 21 -7.24 -2.64 21.92
C MET A 21 -8.49 -2.65 21.03
N VAL A 22 -9.62 -2.19 21.58
CA VAL A 22 -10.83 -1.90 20.81
C VAL A 22 -11.08 -0.41 20.90
N CYS A 23 -11.04 0.26 19.75
CA CYS A 23 -11.25 1.69 19.61
C CYS A 23 -12.68 1.93 19.11
N ILE A 24 -13.50 2.60 19.91
CA ILE A 24 -14.87 2.99 19.53
C ILE A 24 -14.81 4.44 19.04
N ASP A 25 -15.01 4.63 17.75
CA ASP A 25 -14.77 5.89 17.05
C ASP A 25 -16.05 6.61 16.62
N ASP A 26 -15.90 7.91 16.38
CA ASP A 26 -16.87 8.71 15.62
C ASP A 26 -16.48 8.78 14.13
N PRO A 27 -17.45 8.90 13.20
CA PRO A 27 -17.16 8.98 11.78
C PRO A 27 -16.36 10.24 11.42
N LEU A 28 -15.45 10.11 10.45
CA LEU A 28 -14.86 11.29 9.82
C LEU A 28 -15.89 11.96 8.90
N PRO A 29 -15.94 13.31 8.86
CA PRO A 29 -16.85 14.01 7.97
C PRO A 29 -16.49 13.71 6.51
N THR A 30 -17.49 13.63 5.62
CA THR A 30 -17.26 13.37 4.19
C THR A 30 -16.33 14.40 3.54
N SER A 31 -16.33 15.63 4.06
CA SER A 31 -15.44 16.72 3.64
C SER A 31 -13.98 16.56 4.09
N PHE A 32 -13.63 15.55 4.88
CA PHE A 32 -12.30 15.42 5.51
C PHE A 32 -11.18 15.38 4.46
N ASN A 33 -11.26 14.47 3.49
CA ASN A 33 -10.31 14.40 2.38
C ASN A 33 -10.75 15.19 1.14
N CYS A 34 -11.77 16.05 1.26
CA CYS A 34 -12.09 17.01 0.21
C CYS A 34 -11.05 18.14 0.24
N LYS A 35 -9.85 17.88 -0.31
CA LYS A 35 -8.99 18.98 -0.74
C LYS A 35 -9.83 19.85 -1.68
N ALA A 36 -9.88 21.16 -1.43
CA ALA A 36 -10.65 22.15 -2.20
C ALA A 36 -10.61 21.86 -3.71
N PRO A 37 -11.67 22.21 -4.49
CA PRO A 37 -11.70 21.91 -5.91
C PRO A 37 -10.48 22.53 -6.56
N ARG A 38 -9.46 21.72 -6.84
CA ARG A 38 -8.51 22.06 -7.88
C ARG A 38 -9.36 21.99 -9.14
N ASP A 39 -9.60 23.13 -9.77
CA ASP A 39 -10.44 23.29 -10.96
C ASP A 39 -10.01 22.36 -12.14
N ASP A 40 -8.91 21.64 -11.96
CA ASP A 40 -8.30 20.68 -12.89
C ASP A 40 -8.76 19.22 -12.68
N ILE A 41 -9.56 18.92 -11.65
CA ILE A 41 -9.98 17.55 -11.31
C ILE A 41 -11.41 17.30 -11.81
N PRO A 42 -11.62 16.46 -12.84
CA PRO A 42 -12.95 16.09 -13.30
C PRO A 42 -13.80 15.50 -12.19
N VAL A 43 -15.09 15.82 -12.20
CA VAL A 43 -16.13 15.41 -11.21
C VAL A 43 -16.28 13.88 -11.07
N GLU A 44 -15.62 13.09 -11.92
CA GLU A 44 -15.54 11.62 -11.85
C GLU A 44 -14.55 11.11 -10.79
N GLY A 45 -13.74 11.99 -10.17
CA GLY A 45 -12.80 11.69 -9.09
C GLY A 45 -13.34 11.86 -7.67
N ARG A 46 -14.66 11.76 -7.44
CA ARG A 46 -15.18 11.64 -6.06
C ARG A 46 -14.62 10.34 -5.50
N GLY A 47 -14.00 10.40 -4.32
CA GLY A 47 -13.47 9.21 -3.66
C GLY A 47 -14.52 8.10 -3.64
N LEU A 48 -14.06 6.87 -3.83
CA LEU A 48 -14.93 5.73 -3.99
C LEU A 48 -15.78 5.55 -2.74
N VAL A 49 -17.07 5.30 -2.94
CA VAL A 49 -18.03 5.27 -1.84
C VAL A 49 -18.48 3.83 -1.59
N ALA A 50 -18.30 3.34 -0.37
CA ALA A 50 -18.88 2.10 0.12
C ALA A 50 -20.19 2.41 0.86
N GLY A 51 -21.30 2.47 0.11
CA GLY A 51 -22.59 2.97 0.61
C GLY A 51 -22.59 4.51 0.58
N ASP A 52 -22.65 5.14 1.75
CA ASP A 52 -22.56 6.61 1.92
C ASP A 52 -21.18 7.07 2.45
N ARG A 53 -20.21 6.14 2.59
CA ARG A 53 -18.89 6.38 3.18
C ARG A 53 -17.78 6.43 2.15
N ASP A 54 -16.95 7.45 2.22
CA ASP A 54 -15.75 7.58 1.38
C ASP A 54 -14.65 6.61 1.84
N GLU A 55 -14.20 5.73 0.95
CA GLU A 55 -13.19 4.70 1.23
C GLU A 55 -11.84 5.31 1.63
N THR A 56 -11.51 6.50 1.14
CA THR A 56 -10.26 7.18 1.51
C THR A 56 -10.34 7.78 2.91
N ASN A 57 -11.47 8.37 3.30
CA ASN A 57 -11.72 8.80 4.68
C ASN A 57 -11.69 7.61 5.63
N MET A 58 -12.27 6.46 5.25
CA MET A 58 -12.15 5.24 6.05
C MET A 58 -10.68 4.84 6.20
N MET A 59 -9.87 4.89 5.15
CA MET A 59 -8.43 4.63 5.24
C MET A 59 -7.70 5.59 6.19
N HIS A 60 -7.98 6.90 6.13
CA HIS A 60 -7.43 7.89 7.07
C HIS A 60 -7.82 7.58 8.53
N GLN A 61 -9.07 7.19 8.76
CA GLN A 61 -9.56 6.82 10.09
C GLN A 61 -8.84 5.57 10.64
N MET A 62 -8.67 4.54 9.81
CA MET A 62 -8.03 3.30 10.23
C MET A 62 -6.51 3.46 10.39
N LEU A 63 -5.86 4.27 9.55
CA LEU A 63 -4.41 4.43 9.56
C LEU A 63 -3.92 5.30 10.71
N HIS A 64 -4.54 6.46 10.92
CA HIS A 64 -4.07 7.44 11.91
C HIS A 64 -5.19 8.09 12.73
N GLY A 65 -6.47 7.83 12.45
CA GLY A 65 -7.60 8.36 13.22
C GLY A 65 -8.05 9.78 12.84
N GLY A 66 -7.54 10.36 11.75
CA GLY A 66 -8.01 11.66 11.26
C GLY A 66 -7.51 12.91 12.01
N GLY A 67 -6.53 12.79 12.90
CA GLY A 67 -5.86 13.91 13.58
C GLY A 67 -6.33 14.11 15.01
N SER A 68 -5.68 15.05 15.72
CA SER A 68 -5.95 15.32 17.14
C SER A 68 -7.36 15.88 17.40
N SER A 69 -8.02 16.43 16.39
CA SER A 69 -9.41 16.90 16.47
C SER A 69 -10.45 15.81 16.18
N ALA A 70 -10.01 14.60 15.82
CA ALA A 70 -10.86 13.45 15.53
C ALA A 70 -10.46 12.27 16.44
N ASN A 71 -10.19 11.11 15.86
CA ASN A 71 -9.99 9.86 16.59
C ASN A 71 -8.52 9.50 16.86
N SER A 72 -7.53 10.31 16.46
CA SER A 72 -6.11 9.95 16.69
C SER A 72 -5.75 9.80 18.17
N ALA A 73 -6.45 10.53 19.05
CA ALA A 73 -6.28 10.40 20.50
C ALA A 73 -6.97 9.14 21.07
N ASN A 74 -7.81 8.48 20.28
CA ASN A 74 -8.50 7.23 20.63
C ASN A 74 -7.71 6.01 20.13
N ARG A 75 -6.38 6.05 20.28
CA ARG A 75 -5.43 5.04 19.80
C ARG A 75 -4.31 4.83 20.80
N TRP A 76 -3.68 3.67 20.71
CA TRP A 76 -2.39 3.40 21.32
C TRP A 76 -1.51 2.64 20.33
N PHE A 77 -0.73 3.38 19.52
CA PHE A 77 -0.01 2.82 18.38
C PHE A 77 1.08 1.78 18.75
N ASP A 78 1.53 1.75 20.01
CA ASP A 78 2.45 0.72 20.49
C ASP A 78 1.76 -0.65 20.73
N VAL A 79 0.42 -0.69 20.76
CA VAL A 79 -0.33 -1.96 20.89
C VAL A 79 -0.37 -2.67 19.55
N THR A 80 0.00 -3.95 19.55
CA THR A 80 0.10 -4.77 18.34
C THR A 80 -1.16 -4.79 17.50
N ILE A 81 -2.33 -4.97 18.11
CA ILE A 81 -3.61 -5.08 17.41
C ILE A 81 -4.60 -4.09 18.00
N GLN A 82 -5.05 -3.15 17.17
CA GLN A 82 -6.13 -2.22 17.49
C GLN A 82 -7.30 -2.44 16.53
N LEU A 83 -8.39 -3.02 17.03
CA LEU A 83 -9.64 -3.15 16.30
C LEU A 83 -10.41 -1.83 16.40
N ILE A 84 -10.77 -1.25 15.27
CA ILE A 84 -11.43 0.05 15.21
C ILE A 84 -12.87 -0.16 14.75
N ILE A 85 -13.83 0.36 15.52
CA ILE A 85 -15.26 0.25 15.27
C ILE A 85 -15.85 1.66 15.37
N SER A 86 -16.25 2.20 14.23
CA SER A 86 -16.88 3.52 14.11
C SER A 86 -18.40 3.41 14.29
N SER A 87 -19.01 4.44 14.87
CA SER A 87 -20.45 4.49 15.14
C SER A 87 -21.34 4.52 13.88
N ASP A 88 -20.78 4.85 12.72
CA ASP A 88 -21.40 4.74 11.39
C ASP A 88 -21.26 3.34 10.75
N GLY A 89 -20.74 2.38 11.53
CA GLY A 89 -20.53 0.99 11.11
C GLY A 89 -19.28 0.78 10.25
N ALA A 90 -18.41 1.77 10.07
CA ALA A 90 -17.09 1.52 9.50
C ALA A 90 -16.25 0.73 10.49
N CYS A 91 -15.56 -0.31 10.04
CA CYS A 91 -14.66 -1.08 10.89
C CYS A 91 -13.38 -1.44 10.17
N GLY A 92 -12.33 -1.65 10.95
CA GLY A 92 -11.02 -1.97 10.43
C GLY A 92 -10.05 -2.29 11.55
N LEU A 93 -8.78 -2.39 11.18
CA LEU A 93 -7.72 -2.77 12.10
C LEU A 93 -6.47 -1.97 11.80
N CYS A 94 -5.83 -1.45 12.84
CA CYS A 94 -4.50 -0.87 12.80
C CYS A 94 -3.59 -1.81 13.58
N TYR A 95 -2.44 -2.18 13.01
CA TYR A 95 -1.50 -3.07 13.68
C TYR A 95 -0.07 -2.54 13.64
N GLU A 96 0.68 -2.88 14.68
CA GLU A 96 2.09 -2.56 14.78
C GLU A 96 2.92 -3.64 14.05
N HIS A 97 3.71 -3.20 13.07
CA HIS A 97 4.30 -4.04 12.04
C HIS A 97 5.56 -4.81 12.51
N SER A 98 6.18 -4.42 13.63
CA SER A 98 7.36 -5.12 14.15
C SER A 98 7.06 -6.59 14.49
N THR A 99 5.80 -6.89 14.83
CA THR A 99 5.39 -8.21 15.32
C THR A 99 5.05 -9.23 14.24
N ALA A 100 4.48 -8.79 13.12
CA ALA A 100 3.93 -9.67 12.10
C ALA A 100 3.84 -8.99 10.73
N GLU A 101 3.72 -9.83 9.68
CA GLU A 101 3.41 -9.40 8.32
C GLU A 101 1.90 -9.42 8.05
N GLY A 102 1.45 -8.65 7.07
CA GLY A 102 0.04 -8.52 6.70
C GLY A 102 -0.67 -9.86 6.46
N VAL A 103 -0.01 -10.88 5.90
CA VAL A 103 -0.62 -12.21 5.68
C VAL A 103 -1.13 -12.85 6.97
N ALA A 104 -0.41 -12.70 8.08
CA ALA A 104 -0.85 -13.25 9.37
C ALA A 104 -2.06 -12.48 9.94
N VAL A 105 -2.06 -11.16 9.76
CA VAL A 105 -3.14 -10.27 10.21
C VAL A 105 -4.41 -10.49 9.39
N VAL A 106 -4.29 -10.64 8.06
CA VAL A 106 -5.43 -10.92 7.17
C VAL A 106 -6.06 -12.26 7.53
N GLN A 107 -5.27 -13.30 7.79
CA GLN A 107 -5.80 -14.60 8.22
C GLN A 107 -6.59 -14.48 9.54
N LEU A 108 -6.07 -13.73 10.52
CA LEU A 108 -6.79 -13.46 11.76
C LEU A 108 -8.14 -12.78 11.50
N VAL A 109 -8.15 -11.71 10.69
CA VAL A 109 -9.37 -10.97 10.37
C VAL A 109 -10.39 -11.85 9.65
N GLU A 110 -9.95 -12.63 8.66
CA GLU A 110 -10.84 -13.56 7.95
C GLU A 110 -11.47 -14.59 8.89
N ASP A 111 -10.70 -15.13 9.83
CA ASP A 111 -11.20 -16.14 10.76
C ASP A 111 -12.17 -15.51 11.78
N VAL A 112 -11.92 -14.28 12.23
CA VAL A 112 -12.88 -13.53 13.05
C VAL A 112 -14.17 -13.26 12.30
N LEU A 113 -14.10 -12.81 11.04
CA LEU A 113 -15.29 -12.54 10.21
C LEU A 113 -16.10 -13.81 9.95
N LYS A 114 -15.43 -14.93 9.59
CA LYS A 114 -16.09 -16.23 9.43
C LYS A 114 -16.81 -16.68 10.70
N GLN A 115 -16.21 -16.44 11.88
CA GLN A 115 -16.85 -16.75 13.16
C GLN A 115 -18.08 -15.88 13.40
N VAL A 116 -18.00 -14.57 13.14
CA VAL A 116 -19.13 -13.64 13.27
C VAL A 116 -20.28 -14.07 12.37
N ASP A 117 -20.01 -14.35 11.08
CA ASP A 117 -21.03 -14.78 10.11
C ASP A 117 -21.66 -16.15 10.45
N SER A 118 -20.94 -17.00 11.19
CA SER A 118 -21.45 -18.31 11.63
C SER A 118 -22.35 -18.24 12.87
N GLN A 119 -22.36 -17.11 13.58
CA GLN A 119 -23.25 -16.94 14.72
C GLN A 119 -24.69 -16.73 14.25
N PRO A 120 -25.69 -17.36 14.89
CA PRO A 120 -27.08 -17.17 14.50
C PRO A 120 -27.51 -15.70 14.68
N ASP A 121 -28.14 -15.15 13.64
CA ASP A 121 -28.81 -13.85 13.68
C ASP A 121 -29.95 -13.90 14.71
N GLY A 122 -29.71 -13.32 15.88
CA GLY A 122 -30.67 -13.31 16.95
C GLY A 122 -29.98 -13.69 18.24
N GLY A 123 -29.93 -12.72 19.16
CA GLY A 123 -29.38 -12.87 20.50
C GLY A 123 -29.71 -14.24 21.03
N SER A 124 -28.68 -15.09 21.12
CA SER A 124 -28.74 -16.20 22.04
C SER A 124 -29.22 -15.55 23.34
N ASN A 125 -30.31 -16.08 23.91
CA ASN A 125 -30.65 -15.81 25.29
C ASN A 125 -29.44 -16.30 26.08
N VAL A 126 -28.40 -15.47 26.16
CA VAL A 126 -27.24 -15.72 26.98
C VAL A 126 -27.86 -15.81 28.35
N SER A 127 -27.88 -17.01 28.88
CA SER A 127 -28.46 -17.28 30.18
C SER A 127 -27.90 -16.22 31.12
N ASN A 128 -28.77 -15.39 31.70
CA ASN A 128 -28.42 -14.32 32.65
C ASN A 128 -27.70 -14.86 33.92
N ASN A 129 -27.26 -16.12 33.92
CA ASN A 129 -26.39 -16.73 34.90
C ASN A 129 -24.91 -16.36 34.65
N HIS A 130 -24.64 -15.12 34.27
CA HIS A 130 -23.26 -14.64 34.34
C HIS A 130 -22.93 -14.37 35.81
N PRO A 131 -21.80 -14.88 36.33
CA PRO A 131 -21.28 -14.37 37.59
C PRO A 131 -21.14 -12.85 37.47
N GLN A 132 -21.43 -12.10 38.54
CA GLN A 132 -21.26 -10.64 38.55
C GLN A 132 -19.87 -10.30 38.00
N LEU A 133 -19.83 -9.79 36.77
CA LEU A 133 -18.60 -9.33 36.16
C LEU A 133 -18.18 -8.06 36.89
N SER A 134 -16.90 -7.97 37.26
CA SER A 134 -16.34 -6.74 37.77
C SER A 134 -16.49 -5.63 36.73
N PRO A 135 -16.88 -4.40 37.11
CA PRO A 135 -16.95 -3.28 36.19
C PRO A 135 -15.60 -3.03 35.51
N ALA A 136 -15.63 -2.54 34.28
CA ALA A 136 -14.44 -2.05 33.60
C ALA A 136 -13.77 -0.94 34.43
N VAL A 137 -12.44 -1.01 34.55
CA VAL A 137 -11.65 -0.03 35.30
C VAL A 137 -11.20 1.08 34.35
N ARG A 138 -11.56 2.32 34.64
CA ARG A 138 -11.07 3.49 33.90
C ARG A 138 -9.61 3.75 34.26
N LEU A 139 -8.75 3.82 33.25
CA LEU A 139 -7.36 4.24 33.42
C LEU A 139 -7.31 5.78 33.53
N GLU A 140 -6.92 6.28 34.70
CA GLU A 140 -6.77 7.73 34.96
C GLU A 140 -5.31 8.16 34.89
N TRP A 141 -5.05 9.30 34.26
CA TRP A 141 -3.69 9.81 34.04
C TRP A 141 -3.37 11.04 34.88
N SER A 142 -2.15 11.08 35.43
CA SER A 142 -1.56 12.24 36.10
C SER A 142 -0.74 13.02 35.06
N LEU A 143 -1.25 14.18 34.63
CA LEU A 143 -0.68 14.99 33.55
C LEU A 143 -0.09 16.29 34.10
N ASP A 144 1.11 16.64 33.63
CA ASP A 144 1.67 17.98 33.71
C ASP A 144 1.20 18.84 32.52
N GLN A 145 0.97 20.14 32.74
CA GLN A 145 0.34 21.05 31.75
C GLN A 145 1.14 21.24 30.43
N ASN A 146 2.30 20.60 30.27
CA ASN A 146 3.24 20.85 29.16
C ASN A 146 3.24 19.78 28.06
N LEU A 147 2.31 18.81 28.06
CA LEU A 147 2.25 17.79 27.02
C LEU A 147 1.33 18.21 25.87
N GLN A 148 1.76 19.20 25.08
CA GLN A 148 1.17 19.44 23.75
C GLN A 148 2.08 18.82 22.70
N ARG A 149 1.57 17.78 22.01
CA ARG A 149 2.20 17.23 20.81
C ARG A 149 1.20 17.30 19.67
N THR A 150 1.61 17.91 18.57
CA THR A 150 0.83 17.92 17.34
C THR A 150 0.98 16.58 16.65
N ILE A 151 -0.14 15.96 16.29
CA ILE A 151 -0.14 14.76 15.44
C ILE A 151 -0.11 15.25 13.99
N LEU A 152 1.03 15.05 13.32
CA LEU A 152 1.25 15.48 11.94
C LEU A 152 0.61 14.47 10.98
N ILE A 153 -0.57 14.80 10.46
CA ILE A 153 -1.26 14.01 9.41
C ILE A 153 -1.42 14.79 8.09
N GLU A 154 -1.17 16.10 8.12
CA GLU A 154 -1.46 17.02 7.01
C GLU A 154 -0.59 16.76 5.77
N ASP A 155 0.61 16.20 5.98
CA ASP A 155 1.54 15.93 4.89
C ASP A 155 1.20 14.64 4.14
N LEU A 156 0.25 13.83 4.61
CA LEU A 156 -0.09 12.57 3.96
C LEU A 156 -1.09 12.80 2.82
N ASP A 157 -0.75 12.35 1.61
CA ASP A 157 -1.66 12.23 0.48
C ASP A 157 -2.11 10.77 0.38
N LEU A 158 -3.38 10.46 0.69
CA LEU A 158 -3.94 9.12 0.53
C LEU A 158 -5.01 9.11 -0.53
N PHE A 159 -5.10 7.99 -1.24
CA PHE A 159 -6.18 7.73 -2.17
C PHE A 159 -6.47 6.23 -2.27
N VAL A 160 -7.71 5.84 -2.00
CA VAL A 160 -8.20 4.49 -2.30
C VAL A 160 -8.78 4.49 -3.71
N TYR A 161 -8.18 3.70 -4.59
CA TYR A 161 -8.57 3.56 -5.99
C TYR A 161 -9.04 2.14 -6.30
N ARG A 162 -10.26 2.01 -6.82
CA ARG A 162 -10.90 0.73 -7.19
C ARG A 162 -11.03 0.67 -8.70
N TYR A 163 -10.13 -0.10 -9.30
CA TYR A 163 -10.19 -0.42 -10.71
C TYR A 163 -11.30 -1.44 -10.97
N ASN A 164 -12.31 -1.06 -11.76
CA ASN A 164 -13.47 -1.91 -12.07
C ASN A 164 -13.46 -2.48 -13.50
N GLY A 165 -12.39 -2.26 -14.28
CA GLY A 165 -12.32 -2.75 -15.67
C GLY A 165 -12.17 -4.27 -15.76
N TYR A 166 -11.40 -4.87 -14.84
CA TYR A 166 -11.24 -6.31 -14.68
C TYR A 166 -10.61 -6.65 -13.32
N GLY A 167 -10.51 -7.94 -13.02
CA GLY A 167 -9.82 -8.45 -11.83
C GLY A 167 -8.98 -9.69 -12.12
N LYS A 168 -8.73 -10.50 -11.08
CA LYS A 168 -7.87 -11.68 -11.14
C LYS A 168 -8.31 -12.72 -12.18
N ASP A 169 -9.60 -12.77 -12.53
CA ASP A 169 -10.11 -13.74 -13.51
C ASP A 169 -9.57 -13.45 -14.92
N PHE A 170 -9.55 -12.17 -15.31
CA PHE A 170 -8.94 -11.75 -16.57
C PHE A 170 -7.45 -12.08 -16.58
N ILE A 171 -6.72 -11.69 -15.52
CA ILE A 171 -5.27 -11.88 -15.44
C ILE A 171 -4.90 -13.37 -15.53
N LYS A 172 -5.63 -14.22 -14.80
CA LYS A 172 -5.47 -15.68 -14.87
C LYS A 172 -5.81 -16.24 -16.25
N SER A 173 -6.78 -15.67 -16.96
CA SER A 173 -7.10 -16.07 -18.34
C SER A 173 -5.94 -15.81 -19.32
N CYS A 174 -5.10 -14.82 -19.02
CA CYS A 174 -3.86 -14.52 -19.74
C CYS A 174 -2.68 -15.42 -19.31
N ARG A 175 -2.89 -16.34 -18.35
CA ARG A 175 -1.88 -17.25 -17.78
C ARG A 175 -0.74 -16.54 -17.03
N VAL A 176 -1.07 -15.44 -16.37
CA VAL A 176 -0.12 -14.64 -15.58
C VAL A 176 -0.55 -14.66 -14.11
N SER A 177 0.40 -14.60 -13.18
CA SER A 177 0.11 -14.38 -11.76
C SER A 177 -0.51 -12.99 -11.57
N PRO A 178 -1.64 -12.83 -10.85
CA PRO A 178 -2.21 -11.53 -10.53
C PRO A 178 -1.21 -10.55 -9.91
N ASP A 179 -0.34 -11.08 -9.05
CA ASP A 179 0.66 -10.30 -8.32
C ASP A 179 1.74 -9.75 -9.27
N ALA A 180 2.40 -10.63 -10.04
CA ALA A 180 3.39 -10.22 -11.05
C ALA A 180 2.80 -9.28 -12.10
N TYR A 181 1.53 -9.48 -12.50
CA TYR A 181 0.84 -8.58 -13.40
C TYR A 181 0.70 -7.18 -12.82
N ILE A 182 0.23 -7.08 -11.57
CA ILE A 182 0.03 -5.79 -10.90
C ILE A 182 1.38 -5.10 -10.66
N GLN A 183 2.42 -5.84 -10.30
CA GLN A 183 3.79 -5.31 -10.19
C GLN A 183 4.26 -4.65 -11.49
N LEU A 184 4.10 -5.32 -12.62
CA LEU A 184 4.41 -4.73 -13.93
C LEU A 184 3.53 -3.51 -14.24
N ALA A 185 2.26 -3.52 -13.86
CA ALA A 185 1.38 -2.36 -14.02
C ALA A 185 1.87 -1.14 -13.22
N LEU A 186 2.36 -1.35 -11.99
CA LEU A 186 2.96 -0.29 -11.18
C LEU A 186 4.25 0.25 -11.82
N GLN A 187 5.09 -0.61 -12.39
CA GLN A 187 6.30 -0.19 -13.11
C GLN A 187 5.98 0.63 -14.36
N LEU A 188 4.99 0.20 -15.16
CA LEU A 188 4.52 0.95 -16.33
C LEU A 188 3.94 2.30 -15.92
N THR A 189 3.16 2.34 -14.84
CA THR A 189 2.57 3.57 -14.31
C THR A 189 3.64 4.57 -13.91
N TYR A 190 4.63 4.13 -13.13
CA TYR A 190 5.73 4.99 -12.69
C TYR A 190 6.57 5.46 -13.89
N PHE A 191 6.87 4.58 -14.84
CA PHE A 191 7.59 4.95 -16.05
C PHE A 191 6.83 5.99 -16.89
N ARG A 192 5.50 5.91 -17.00
CA ARG A 192 4.70 6.90 -17.71
C ARG A 192 4.73 8.28 -17.07
N LEU A 193 4.72 8.33 -15.74
CA LEU A 193 4.80 9.58 -14.98
C LEU A 193 6.20 10.22 -15.04
N TYR A 194 7.25 9.42 -14.89
CA TYR A 194 8.60 9.91 -14.59
C TYR A 194 9.63 9.63 -15.69
N ARG A 195 9.26 8.84 -16.71
CA ARG A 195 10.14 8.42 -17.83
C ARG A 195 11.41 7.70 -17.38
N GLN A 196 11.37 7.12 -16.19
CA GLN A 196 12.42 6.27 -15.61
C GLN A 196 11.77 5.24 -14.69
N LEU A 197 12.48 4.15 -14.42
CA LEU A 197 12.15 3.25 -13.31
C LEU A 197 12.80 3.76 -12.01
N THR A 198 12.38 3.18 -10.90
CA THR A 198 12.93 3.47 -9.57
C THR A 198 13.15 2.18 -8.78
N ALA A 199 14.01 2.24 -7.76
CA ALA A 199 14.11 1.15 -6.80
C ALA A 199 12.72 0.88 -6.20
N THR A 200 12.26 -0.35 -6.37
CA THR A 200 10.93 -0.81 -5.99
C THR A 200 11.10 -1.95 -4.99
N TYR A 201 10.38 -1.87 -3.88
CA TYR A 201 10.35 -2.94 -2.89
C TYR A 201 8.99 -3.64 -2.94
N GLU A 202 9.03 -4.94 -3.16
CA GLU A 202 7.92 -5.85 -2.95
C GLU A 202 8.31 -6.88 -1.88
N SER A 203 7.41 -7.15 -0.95
CA SER A 203 7.67 -8.05 0.17
C SER A 203 7.57 -9.52 -0.26
N ALA A 204 8.66 -10.28 -0.08
CA ALA A 204 8.66 -11.74 -0.25
C ALA A 204 8.67 -12.46 1.10
N SER A 205 7.61 -13.20 1.41
CA SER A 205 7.57 -14.01 2.63
C SER A 205 8.63 -15.12 2.62
N THR A 206 9.52 -15.11 3.62
CA THR A 206 10.53 -16.16 3.87
C THR A 206 10.09 -17.19 4.93
N ARG A 207 8.78 -17.27 5.22
CA ARG A 207 8.19 -18.18 6.23
C ARG A 207 8.45 -19.69 6.01
N ARG A 208 9.11 -20.08 4.91
CA ARG A 208 9.64 -21.44 4.71
C ARG A 208 10.81 -21.75 5.65
N PHE A 209 11.48 -20.71 6.16
CA PHE A 209 12.58 -20.80 7.10
C PHE A 209 12.10 -20.51 8.52
N LEU A 210 12.80 -21.10 9.49
CA LEU A 210 12.52 -20.89 10.92
C LEU A 210 12.68 -19.39 11.25
N LEU A 211 11.65 -18.79 11.86
CA LEU A 211 11.56 -17.35 12.17
C LEU A 211 11.61 -16.43 10.94
N GLY A 212 11.41 -16.98 9.73
CA GLY A 212 11.40 -16.22 8.49
C GLY A 212 10.34 -15.12 8.49
N ARG A 213 10.77 -13.90 8.18
CA ARG A 213 9.93 -12.72 7.97
C ARG A 213 9.78 -12.49 6.47
N VAL A 214 10.56 -11.56 5.93
CA VAL A 214 10.48 -11.13 4.53
C VAL A 214 11.87 -10.88 3.95
N ASP A 215 11.96 -10.99 2.63
CA ASP A 215 13.04 -10.45 1.79
C ASP A 215 12.43 -9.49 0.75
N CYS A 216 13.26 -8.88 -0.11
CA CYS A 216 12.85 -7.86 -1.07
C CYS A 216 12.87 -8.39 -2.52
N ILE A 217 11.70 -8.47 -3.14
CA ILE A 217 11.58 -8.61 -4.59
C ILE A 217 11.78 -7.23 -5.22
N ARG A 218 12.80 -7.11 -6.08
CA ARG A 218 13.12 -5.89 -6.80
C ARG A 218 12.47 -5.90 -8.18
N SER A 219 11.28 -5.30 -8.29
CA SER A 219 10.46 -5.36 -9.53
C SER A 219 11.01 -4.52 -10.69
N ALA A 220 11.94 -3.59 -10.44
CA ALA A 220 12.53 -2.75 -11.48
C ALA A 220 13.72 -3.47 -12.16
N THR A 221 13.43 -4.40 -13.06
CA THR A 221 14.45 -5.16 -13.82
C THR A 221 14.71 -4.56 -15.21
N VAL A 222 15.76 -5.04 -15.87
CA VAL A 222 16.08 -4.63 -17.25
C VAL A 222 14.98 -5.06 -18.23
N GLU A 223 14.42 -6.26 -18.05
CA GLU A 223 13.32 -6.78 -18.85
C GLU A 223 12.05 -5.93 -18.70
N VAL A 224 11.77 -5.49 -17.46
CA VAL A 224 10.68 -4.54 -17.21
C VAL A 224 10.98 -3.21 -17.90
N LEU A 225 12.20 -2.68 -17.81
CA LEU A 225 12.59 -1.43 -18.47
C LEU A 225 12.35 -1.50 -19.99
N ASP A 226 12.82 -2.56 -20.63
CA ASP A 226 12.64 -2.77 -22.07
C ASP A 226 11.15 -2.81 -22.45
N TRP A 227 10.34 -3.48 -21.65
CA TRP A 227 8.91 -3.57 -21.86
C TRP A 227 8.17 -2.23 -21.65
N VAL A 228 8.44 -1.50 -20.57
CA VAL A 228 7.74 -0.22 -20.29
C VAL A 228 8.14 0.86 -21.30
N VAL A 229 9.39 0.86 -21.77
CA VAL A 229 9.85 1.72 -22.87
C VAL A 229 9.06 1.40 -24.14
N ALA A 230 8.88 0.12 -24.46
CA ALA A 230 8.11 -0.29 -25.63
C ALA A 230 6.62 0.08 -25.53
N MET A 231 6.02 -0.03 -24.34
CA MET A 231 4.63 0.35 -24.08
C MET A 231 4.38 1.87 -24.18
N SER A 232 5.40 2.68 -23.91
CA SER A 232 5.24 4.14 -23.73
C SER A 232 5.65 4.98 -24.97
N GLN A 233 5.96 4.35 -26.10
CA GLN A 233 6.47 5.07 -27.28
C GLN A 233 5.46 6.02 -27.92
N ASP A 234 4.19 5.63 -27.98
CA ASP A 234 3.13 6.40 -28.65
C ASP A 234 2.76 7.70 -27.91
N GLU A 235 3.22 7.86 -26.66
CA GLU A 235 2.96 9.01 -25.79
C GLU A 235 4.04 10.09 -25.87
N SER A 236 5.16 9.83 -26.57
CA SER A 236 6.29 10.76 -26.71
C SER A 236 6.05 11.87 -27.76
N GLY A 237 4.83 11.97 -28.29
CA GLY A 237 4.40 13.08 -29.15
C GLY A 237 4.19 14.35 -28.33
N VAL A 238 5.29 15.02 -27.95
CA VAL A 238 5.28 16.36 -27.36
C VAL A 238 4.30 17.26 -28.14
N GLU A 239 3.31 17.77 -27.43
CA GLU A 239 2.55 18.95 -27.82
C GLU A 239 3.50 20.13 -27.79
N SER A 240 4.13 20.41 -28.93
CA SER A 240 4.67 21.74 -29.18
C SER A 240 3.47 22.68 -29.26
N GLU A 241 3.39 23.64 -28.35
CA GLU A 241 2.49 24.79 -28.44
C GLU A 241 2.84 25.61 -29.69
N ASP A 242 2.37 25.18 -30.86
CA ASP A 242 2.28 26.04 -32.03
C ASP A 242 0.82 26.02 -32.50
N ASN A 243 0.10 27.04 -32.03
CA ASN A 243 -1.17 27.47 -32.58
C ASN A 243 -0.96 27.84 -34.05
N ASN A 244 -1.15 26.89 -34.98
CA ASN A 244 -1.70 27.18 -36.29
C ASN A 244 -2.28 25.95 -37.00
N GLN A 245 -3.41 26.22 -37.62
CA GLN A 245 -4.29 25.32 -38.37
C GLN A 245 -3.55 24.52 -39.45
N GLN A 246 -3.62 23.19 -39.39
CA GLN A 246 -4.04 22.32 -40.50
C GLN A 246 -4.06 20.85 -40.01
N SER A 247 -5.14 20.12 -40.27
CA SER A 247 -5.29 18.70 -39.93
C SER A 247 -4.40 17.78 -40.79
N SER A 248 -3.12 17.71 -40.49
CA SER A 248 -2.25 16.63 -40.95
C SER A 248 -2.28 15.49 -39.95
N LYS A 249 -2.79 14.32 -40.36
CA LYS A 249 -2.65 13.05 -39.61
C LYS A 249 -1.19 12.85 -39.21
N LYS A 250 -0.85 13.07 -37.94
CA LYS A 250 0.45 12.68 -37.35
C LYS A 250 0.54 11.15 -37.50
N VAL A 251 1.36 10.67 -38.42
CA VAL A 251 1.69 9.25 -38.52
C VAL A 251 2.71 8.97 -37.43
N THR A 252 2.24 8.52 -36.27
CA THR A 252 3.13 8.00 -35.23
C THR A 252 3.65 6.66 -35.71
N PHE A 253 4.94 6.58 -36.04
CA PHE A 253 5.58 5.31 -36.42
C PHE A 253 5.88 4.53 -35.14
N SER A 254 5.02 3.59 -34.76
CA SER A 254 5.29 2.70 -33.61
C SER A 254 6.48 1.81 -33.94
N LEU A 255 7.60 1.95 -33.24
CA LEU A 255 8.81 1.15 -33.48
C LEU A 255 8.62 -0.31 -33.04
N TYR A 256 7.70 -0.56 -32.10
CA TYR A 256 7.35 -1.89 -31.65
C TYR A 256 5.95 -2.29 -32.12
N THR A 257 5.82 -3.49 -32.66
CA THR A 257 4.51 -4.11 -32.92
C THR A 257 3.90 -4.61 -31.61
N ASP A 258 2.60 -4.86 -31.59
CA ASP A 258 1.93 -5.44 -30.42
C ASP A 258 2.49 -6.82 -30.08
N GLU A 259 2.92 -7.60 -31.09
CA GLU A 259 3.61 -8.88 -30.87
C GLU A 259 4.93 -8.68 -30.13
N LYS A 260 5.71 -7.65 -30.48
CA LYS A 260 6.97 -7.36 -29.78
C LYS A 260 6.72 -6.86 -28.36
N LYS A 261 5.70 -6.02 -28.15
CA LYS A 261 5.29 -5.57 -26.81
C LYS A 261 4.85 -6.77 -25.94
N GLN A 262 4.15 -7.74 -26.52
CA GLN A 262 3.77 -8.99 -25.84
C GLN A 262 4.97 -9.90 -25.52
N GLU A 263 5.93 -10.02 -26.42
CA GLU A 263 7.16 -10.79 -26.18
C GLU A 263 7.95 -10.21 -25.00
N LEU A 264 8.13 -8.88 -24.99
CA LEU A 264 8.81 -8.18 -23.89
C LEU A 264 8.03 -8.31 -22.57
N PHE A 265 6.70 -8.27 -22.62
CA PHE A 265 5.86 -8.52 -21.45
C PHE A 265 6.09 -9.92 -20.86
N ASP A 266 6.15 -10.96 -21.71
CA ASP A 266 6.39 -12.33 -21.23
C ASP A 266 7.79 -12.48 -20.61
N LEU A 267 8.81 -11.82 -21.16
CA LEU A 267 10.16 -11.79 -20.60
C LEU A 267 10.17 -11.11 -19.22
N ALA A 268 9.49 -9.97 -19.09
CA ALA A 268 9.36 -9.25 -17.83
C ALA A 268 8.61 -10.06 -16.76
N ILE A 269 7.48 -10.70 -17.12
CA ILE A 269 6.74 -11.59 -16.22
C ILE A 269 7.59 -12.79 -15.79
N LYS A 270 8.33 -13.39 -16.72
CA LYS A 270 9.23 -14.50 -16.43
C LYS A 270 10.29 -14.05 -15.42
N LYS A 271 10.93 -12.90 -15.62
CA LYS A 271 11.95 -12.40 -14.69
C LYS A 271 11.38 -12.07 -13.32
N GLN A 272 10.23 -11.39 -13.25
CA GLN A 272 9.55 -11.12 -11.97
C GLN A 272 9.28 -12.43 -11.20
N THR A 273 8.81 -13.46 -11.92
CA THR A 273 8.53 -14.77 -11.32
C THR A 273 9.80 -15.46 -10.84
N GLU A 274 10.91 -15.39 -11.60
CA GLU A 274 12.21 -15.93 -11.20
C GLU A 274 12.71 -15.27 -9.91
N ILE A 275 12.74 -13.93 -9.85
CA ILE A 275 13.19 -13.18 -8.65
C ILE A 275 12.29 -13.48 -7.45
N MET A 276 10.97 -13.57 -7.66
CA MET A 276 10.03 -13.97 -6.61
C MET A 276 10.38 -15.36 -6.06
N VAL A 277 10.66 -16.34 -6.94
CA VAL A 277 11.03 -17.70 -6.52
C VAL A 277 12.36 -17.72 -5.77
N GLU A 278 13.37 -17.00 -6.25
CA GLU A 278 14.67 -16.85 -5.58
C GLU A 278 14.47 -16.31 -4.14
N ASN A 279 13.71 -15.22 -3.99
CA ASN A 279 13.48 -14.59 -2.69
C ASN A 279 12.73 -15.48 -1.70
N ILE A 280 11.64 -16.16 -2.11
CA ILE A 280 10.92 -17.08 -1.20
C ILE A 280 11.75 -18.32 -0.85
N MET A 281 12.78 -18.63 -1.63
CA MET A 281 13.77 -19.68 -1.37
C MET A 281 15.00 -19.17 -0.60
N GLY A 282 15.01 -17.91 -0.16
CA GLY A 282 16.11 -17.34 0.63
C GLY A 282 17.37 -17.05 -0.20
N GLU A 283 17.22 -16.92 -1.52
CA GLU A 283 18.28 -16.60 -2.47
C GLU A 283 18.27 -15.11 -2.87
N GLY A 284 17.45 -14.29 -2.18
CA GLY A 284 17.43 -12.84 -2.30
C GLY A 284 18.71 -12.18 -1.78
N ILE A 285 18.97 -10.95 -2.23
CA ILE A 285 20.23 -10.24 -1.94
C ILE A 285 20.10 -9.22 -0.81
N ASP A 286 18.91 -8.68 -0.57
CA ASP A 286 18.72 -7.50 0.28
C ASP A 286 19.02 -7.80 1.74
N ILE A 287 18.42 -8.85 2.30
CA ILE A 287 18.68 -9.26 3.68
C ILE A 287 20.10 -9.81 3.86
N HIS A 288 20.66 -10.46 2.83
CA HIS A 288 22.05 -10.91 2.86
C HIS A 288 23.03 -9.73 2.93
N LEU A 289 22.86 -8.73 2.06
CA LEU A 289 23.69 -7.51 2.06
C LEU A 289 23.52 -6.72 3.37
N LEU A 290 22.30 -6.63 3.90
CA LEU A 290 22.05 -6.06 5.23
C LEU A 290 22.83 -6.81 6.31
N GLY A 291 22.78 -8.15 6.31
CA GLY A 291 23.50 -9.00 7.26
C GLY A 291 25.01 -8.77 7.22
N LEU A 292 25.61 -8.71 6.01
CA LEU A 292 27.03 -8.40 5.84
C LEU A 292 27.39 -7.01 6.38
N ARG A 293 26.53 -6.01 6.15
CA ARG A 293 26.74 -4.64 6.65
C ARG A 293 26.69 -4.58 8.18
N GLU A 294 25.71 -5.21 8.81
CA GLU A 294 25.59 -5.22 10.27
C GLU A 294 26.68 -6.08 10.92
N MET A 295 27.11 -7.17 10.29
CA MET A 295 28.23 -8.01 10.76
C MET A 295 29.56 -7.22 10.81
N ALA A 296 29.83 -6.38 9.80
CA ALA A 296 31.02 -5.51 9.81
C ALA A 296 30.98 -4.53 11.01
N LYS A 297 29.81 -3.94 11.29
CA LYS A 297 29.62 -3.06 12.45
C LYS A 297 29.80 -3.79 13.78
N GLU A 298 29.22 -4.99 13.92
CA GLU A 298 29.36 -5.81 15.12
C GLU A 298 30.82 -6.20 15.37
N SER A 299 31.54 -6.53 14.30
CA SER A 299 32.97 -6.85 14.32
C SER A 299 33.87 -5.63 14.54
N ARG A 300 33.29 -4.41 14.59
CA ARG A 300 33.99 -3.12 14.69
C ARG A 300 34.98 -2.90 13.54
N GLU A 301 34.70 -3.49 12.39
CA GLU A 301 35.45 -3.25 11.17
C GLU A 301 34.93 -1.96 10.50
N PRO A 302 35.77 -1.27 9.71
CA PRO A 302 35.29 -0.22 8.83
C PRO A 302 34.18 -0.74 7.92
N THR A 303 33.13 0.05 7.72
CA THR A 303 32.04 -0.32 6.81
C THR A 303 32.60 -0.56 5.41
N PRO A 304 32.40 -1.76 4.80
CA PRO A 304 32.89 -2.05 3.46
C PRO A 304 32.46 -1.00 2.42
N GLU A 305 33.34 -0.72 1.46
CA GLU A 305 33.15 0.36 0.46
C GLU A 305 31.83 0.23 -0.33
N ILE A 306 31.41 -1.00 -0.63
CA ILE A 306 30.14 -1.27 -1.31
C ILE A 306 28.92 -0.63 -0.62
N PHE A 307 28.92 -0.53 0.72
CA PHE A 307 27.80 0.06 1.48
C PHE A 307 27.89 1.59 1.58
N GLN A 308 29.04 2.17 1.23
CA GLN A 308 29.24 3.62 1.17
C GLN A 308 28.98 4.17 -0.23
N ASP A 309 28.97 3.29 -1.24
CA ASP A 309 28.71 3.60 -2.64
C ASP A 309 27.31 4.23 -2.83
N ASP A 310 27.25 5.24 -3.69
CA ASP A 310 25.99 5.94 -4.00
C ASP A 310 24.99 5.05 -4.72
N VAL A 311 25.45 4.04 -5.48
CA VAL A 311 24.61 3.02 -6.10
C VAL A 311 23.91 2.17 -5.05
N TYR A 312 24.60 1.80 -3.95
CA TYR A 312 23.96 1.06 -2.86
C TYR A 312 22.93 1.91 -2.13
N LYS A 313 23.21 3.20 -1.90
CA LYS A 313 22.25 4.14 -1.31
C LYS A 313 21.02 4.29 -2.21
N LEU A 314 21.21 4.48 -3.52
CA LEU A 314 20.14 4.58 -4.50
C LEU A 314 19.30 3.29 -4.57
N ALA A 315 19.96 2.12 -4.56
CA ALA A 315 19.27 0.83 -4.58
C ALA A 315 18.40 0.60 -3.33
N ASN A 316 18.71 1.23 -2.20
CA ASN A 316 17.92 1.16 -0.96
C ASN A 316 17.00 2.37 -0.76
N HIS A 317 16.85 3.23 -1.78
CA HIS A 317 15.93 4.36 -1.78
C HIS A 317 14.65 4.00 -2.54
N PHE A 318 13.70 3.36 -1.87
CA PHE A 318 12.51 2.79 -2.51
C PHE A 318 11.43 3.84 -2.81
N ALA A 319 11.46 4.44 -4.01
CA ALA A 319 10.42 5.40 -4.43
C ALA A 319 9.07 4.74 -4.77
N LEU A 320 9.02 3.40 -4.92
CA LEU A 320 7.80 2.60 -4.96
C LEU A 320 7.84 1.55 -3.84
N SER A 321 7.39 1.96 -2.65
CA SER A 321 7.05 1.09 -1.51
C SER A 321 6.60 1.96 -0.34
N THR A 322 7.43 2.94 0.04
CA THR A 322 7.17 4.13 0.88
C THR A 322 8.50 4.89 1.04
N SER A 323 8.58 6.14 0.58
CA SER A 323 9.71 7.06 0.83
C SER A 323 9.23 8.51 0.82
N GLN A 324 10.07 9.44 1.28
CA GLN A 324 9.69 10.85 1.40
C GLN A 324 9.34 11.51 0.06
N ASP A 325 9.89 10.97 -1.03
CA ASP A 325 9.74 11.41 -2.42
C ASP A 325 9.12 10.32 -3.30
N GLY A 326 8.46 9.33 -2.70
CA GLY A 326 7.90 8.18 -3.38
C GLY A 326 6.44 7.89 -3.04
N TYR A 327 6.03 6.68 -3.37
CA TYR A 327 4.68 6.18 -3.17
C TYR A 327 4.66 4.94 -2.29
N GLY A 328 3.60 4.81 -1.50
CA GLY A 328 3.11 3.51 -1.05
C GLY A 328 1.99 3.05 -1.96
N ALA A 329 2.04 1.79 -2.38
CA ALA A 329 1.00 1.19 -3.21
C ALA A 329 0.73 -0.24 -2.72
N SER A 330 -0.34 -0.42 -1.95
CA SER A 330 -0.84 -1.76 -1.62
C SER A 330 -2.07 -2.08 -2.45
N TYR A 331 -2.33 -3.36 -2.69
CA TYR A 331 -3.40 -3.79 -3.56
C TYR A 331 -4.09 -5.07 -3.10
N ASN A 332 -5.37 -5.20 -3.45
CA ASN A 332 -6.19 -6.38 -3.21
C ASN A 332 -6.96 -6.77 -4.50
N PRO A 333 -6.51 -7.81 -5.24
CA PRO A 333 -7.17 -8.26 -6.45
C PRO A 333 -8.40 -9.12 -6.14
N HIS A 334 -9.57 -8.60 -6.50
CA HIS A 334 -10.84 -9.35 -6.50
C HIS A 334 -11.08 -10.03 -7.85
N THR A 335 -12.19 -10.77 -7.94
CA THR A 335 -12.60 -11.51 -9.16
C THR A 335 -12.71 -10.60 -10.38
N SER A 336 -13.39 -9.47 -10.25
CA SER A 336 -13.70 -8.53 -11.34
C SER A 336 -13.25 -7.09 -11.09
N SER A 337 -12.48 -6.85 -10.03
CA SER A 337 -11.94 -5.53 -9.69
C SER A 337 -10.61 -5.67 -8.95
N ILE A 338 -9.87 -4.57 -8.84
CA ILE A 338 -8.64 -4.48 -8.05
C ILE A 338 -8.73 -3.22 -7.20
N VAL A 339 -8.56 -3.35 -5.89
CA VAL A 339 -8.49 -2.21 -4.98
C VAL A 339 -7.02 -1.87 -4.78
N PHE A 340 -6.67 -0.59 -4.87
CA PHE A 340 -5.37 -0.03 -4.60
C PHE A 340 -5.50 0.99 -3.47
N CYS A 341 -4.63 0.92 -2.48
CA CYS A 341 -4.47 1.97 -1.49
C CYS A 341 -3.13 2.66 -1.77
N LEU A 342 -3.22 3.90 -2.22
CA LEU A 342 -2.08 4.72 -2.63
C LEU A 342 -1.77 5.74 -1.54
N SER A 343 -0.49 5.92 -1.26
CA SER A 343 0.01 6.98 -0.39
C SER A 343 1.17 7.72 -1.03
N ALA A 344 1.29 9.01 -0.73
CA ALA A 344 2.43 9.87 -1.03
C ALA A 344 2.53 10.97 0.04
N LEU A 345 3.51 11.88 -0.07
CA LEU A 345 3.61 13.06 0.78
C LEU A 345 3.28 14.33 -0.01
N ASN A 346 2.43 15.20 0.55
CA ASN A 346 2.06 16.49 -0.03
C ASN A 346 3.28 17.42 -0.16
N SER A 347 4.28 17.26 0.70
CA SER A 347 5.55 17.98 0.69
C SER A 347 6.43 17.65 -0.52
N CYS A 348 6.20 16.51 -1.19
CA CYS A 348 6.88 16.17 -2.43
C CYS A 348 6.07 16.62 -3.65
N GLU A 349 6.50 17.73 -4.27
CA GLU A 349 5.85 18.32 -5.45
C GLU A 349 5.80 17.37 -6.67
N HIS A 350 6.69 16.38 -6.72
CA HIS A 350 6.76 15.41 -7.81
C HIS A 350 5.73 14.29 -7.68
N THR A 351 5.23 14.02 -6.47
CA THR A 351 4.29 12.93 -6.22
C THR A 351 2.85 13.41 -6.09
N SER A 352 1.92 12.58 -6.56
CA SER A 352 0.48 12.79 -6.40
C SER A 352 -0.23 11.45 -6.56
N THR A 353 -0.98 11.04 -5.53
CA THR A 353 -1.75 9.79 -5.55
C THR A 353 -2.87 9.84 -6.60
N TRP A 354 -3.47 11.01 -6.81
CA TRP A 354 -4.48 11.22 -7.85
C TRP A 354 -3.89 10.99 -9.26
N LYS A 355 -2.78 11.69 -9.61
CA LYS A 355 -2.13 11.49 -10.92
C LYS A 355 -1.69 10.04 -11.09
N PHE A 356 -1.14 9.44 -10.03
CA PHE A 356 -0.75 8.04 -10.03
C PHE A 356 -1.91 7.11 -10.31
N SER A 357 -3.07 7.32 -9.68
CA SER A 357 -4.27 6.51 -9.91
C SER A 357 -4.79 6.59 -11.34
N HIS A 358 -4.78 7.78 -11.94
CA HIS A 358 -5.24 7.98 -13.31
C HIS A 358 -4.31 7.28 -14.30
N THR A 359 -2.99 7.48 -14.16
CA THR A 359 -2.00 6.79 -15.00
C THR A 359 -1.99 5.27 -14.76
N LEU A 360 -2.32 4.82 -13.54
CA LEU A 360 -2.49 3.40 -13.23
C LEU A 360 -3.66 2.80 -13.99
N GLU A 361 -4.79 3.50 -14.05
CA GLU A 361 -5.95 3.10 -14.86
C GLU A 361 -5.57 2.93 -16.34
N GLU A 362 -4.90 3.93 -16.91
CA GLU A 362 -4.41 3.90 -18.28
C GLU A 362 -3.45 2.74 -18.53
N SER A 363 -2.62 2.41 -17.55
CA SER A 363 -1.65 1.31 -17.61
C SER A 363 -2.34 -0.04 -17.58
N LEU A 364 -3.27 -0.24 -16.65
CA LEU A 364 -4.09 -1.44 -16.57
C LEU A 364 -4.92 -1.65 -17.84
N ASN A 365 -5.52 -0.58 -18.38
CA ASN A 365 -6.29 -0.63 -19.62
C ASN A 365 -5.40 -0.93 -20.84
N ALA A 366 -4.21 -0.33 -20.93
CA ALA A 366 -3.27 -0.61 -22.01
C ALA A 366 -2.77 -2.06 -21.99
N MET A 367 -2.45 -2.58 -20.80
CA MET A 367 -2.05 -3.98 -20.62
C MET A 367 -3.19 -4.95 -20.97
N GLN A 368 -4.43 -4.63 -20.62
CA GLN A 368 -5.59 -5.42 -21.02
C GLN A 368 -5.72 -5.50 -22.55
N LYS A 369 -5.68 -4.35 -23.23
CA LYS A 369 -5.73 -4.27 -24.70
C LYS A 369 -4.61 -5.09 -25.35
N LEU A 370 -3.38 -4.97 -24.85
CA LEU A 370 -2.24 -5.72 -25.35
C LEU A 370 -2.49 -7.23 -25.26
N LEU A 371 -3.08 -7.71 -24.17
CA LEU A 371 -3.24 -9.14 -23.89
C LEU A 371 -4.55 -9.74 -24.40
N ASP A 372 -5.58 -8.94 -24.68
CA ASP A 372 -6.82 -9.43 -25.29
C ASP A 372 -6.61 -9.96 -26.71
N VAL A 373 -5.60 -9.47 -27.43
CA VAL A 373 -5.17 -10.02 -28.73
C VAL A 373 -4.83 -11.52 -28.63
N ARG A 374 -4.37 -12.01 -27.45
CA ARG A 374 -4.11 -13.45 -27.22
C ARG A 374 -5.36 -14.31 -27.22
N LYS A 375 -6.54 -13.74 -26.97
CA LYS A 375 -7.81 -14.48 -26.99
C LYS A 375 -8.35 -14.68 -28.41
N GLY A 376 -8.01 -13.79 -29.34
CA GLY A 376 -8.46 -13.83 -30.73
C GLY A 376 -7.70 -14.82 -31.63
N ASN A 377 -6.50 -15.23 -31.24
CA ASN A 377 -5.69 -16.24 -31.96
C ASN A 377 -6.01 -17.68 -31.52
N LYS A 378 -7.22 -17.94 -31.03
CA LYS A 378 -7.74 -19.27 -30.71
C LYS A 378 -8.77 -19.75 -31.71
#